data_AF-A0A136M0P8-F1
#
_entry.id   AF-A0A136M0P8-F1
#
_cell.length_a   1.000
_cell.length_b   1.000
_cell.length_c   1.000
_cell.angle_alpha   90.00
_cell.angle_beta   90.00
_cell.angle_gamma   90.00
#
_symmetry.space_group_name_H-M   'P 1'
#
loop_
_entity.id
_entity.type
_entity.pdbx_description
1 polymer ?
#
loop_
_entity_poly.entity_id
_entity_poly.type
_entity_poly.pdbx_seq_one_letter_code
_entity_poly.pdbx_strand_id
1 'polypeptide(L)'
;MKKRIKVLLAGVKAGGGHISLRDFLYQQLETDQETFRNVSWTHPGEALETADHLIHSISPFLYELTYFFSPRYLSDISTIATFNFLRECYKVLKSEKPDIVLSTHFVLSLHFSLAKRLLRSKAVIVNCIPDYGPPSKIMHPRLPFFRSDRLMVFEEWTRKGSAQQYKVPEEDILLAGFNPKKVFAQTAAKYKTKRDARLQLMKVLDYMPYTQMDPDKTTVLVSAGAVDSRKTFKLLKILAREQKNDPSLIDRYQFLVITGRDMKYFERISGNSKKVPVLE
;
A
#
# COMPACT_ATOMS: atom_id res chain seq x y z
N MET A 1 9.36 15.05 -33.71
CA MET A 1 8.61 14.43 -32.59
C MET A 1 9.24 14.87 -31.27
N LYS A 2 8.45 15.39 -30.33
CA LYS A 2 8.93 15.80 -28.99
C LYS A 2 9.38 14.55 -28.22
N LYS A 3 10.55 14.58 -27.59
CA LYS A 3 11.04 13.46 -26.76
C LYS A 3 10.11 13.31 -25.55
N ARG A 4 9.50 12.12 -25.39
CA ARG A 4 8.68 11.76 -24.23
C ARG A 4 9.50 11.68 -22.95
N ILE A 5 8.90 12.06 -21.82
CA ILE A 5 9.49 11.95 -20.49
C ILE A 5 9.48 10.48 -20.07
N LYS A 6 10.65 9.89 -19.82
CA LYS A 6 10.75 8.50 -19.39
C LYS A 6 10.63 8.41 -17.87
N VAL A 7 9.60 7.71 -17.40
CA VAL A 7 9.31 7.55 -15.97
C VAL A 7 9.54 6.10 -15.56
N LEU A 8 10.45 5.88 -14.61
CA LEU A 8 10.63 4.59 -13.94
C LEU A 8 9.75 4.53 -12.69
N LEU A 9 8.78 3.63 -12.68
CA LEU A 9 7.92 3.35 -11.55
C LEU A 9 8.47 2.15 -10.78
N ALA A 10 9.08 2.41 -9.64
CA ALA A 10 9.79 1.42 -8.84
C ALA A 10 9.01 1.05 -7.58
N GLY A 11 8.82 -0.27 -7.39
CA GLY A 11 8.20 -0.81 -6.18
C GLY A 11 9.00 -1.97 -5.60
N VAL A 12 8.69 -2.32 -4.35
CA VAL A 12 9.24 -3.51 -3.66
C VAL A 12 8.12 -4.22 -2.92
N LYS A 13 8.26 -5.53 -2.75
CA LYS A 13 7.43 -6.30 -1.83
C LYS A 13 7.83 -5.95 -0.40
N ALA A 14 7.05 -5.11 0.25
CA ALA A 14 7.20 -4.69 1.65
C ALA A 14 5.80 -4.42 2.20
N GLY A 15 4.94 -5.44 2.11
CA GLY A 15 3.48 -5.28 2.23
C GLY A 15 2.80 -4.92 0.91
N GLY A 16 1.46 -4.92 0.92
CA GLY A 16 0.63 -4.76 -0.29
C GLY A 16 0.50 -3.33 -0.83
N GLY A 17 0.82 -2.32 -0.01
CA GLY A 17 0.61 -0.90 -0.34
C GLY A 17 1.54 -0.38 -1.44
N HIS A 18 2.82 -0.72 -1.40
CA HIS A 18 3.84 -0.15 -2.30
C HIS A 18 3.67 -0.61 -3.76
N ILE A 19 3.46 -1.90 -3.99
CA ILE A 19 3.18 -2.42 -5.34
C ILE A 19 1.86 -1.86 -5.86
N SER A 20 0.83 -1.80 -5.01
CA SER A 20 -0.46 -1.22 -5.39
C SER A 20 -0.35 0.24 -5.80
N LEU A 21 0.47 1.02 -5.11
CA LEU A 21 0.76 2.41 -5.46
C LEU A 21 1.49 2.51 -6.80
N ARG A 22 2.54 1.69 -7.01
CA ARG A 22 3.30 1.72 -8.26
C ARG A 22 2.38 1.45 -9.46
N ASP A 23 1.55 0.42 -9.35
CA ASP A 23 0.63 0.02 -10.41
C ASP A 23 -0.43 1.11 -10.66
N PHE A 24 -0.91 1.74 -9.59
CA PHE A 24 -1.81 2.89 -9.69
C PHE A 24 -1.15 4.05 -10.46
N LEU A 25 0.08 4.46 -10.09
CA LEU A 25 0.80 5.54 -10.76
C LEU A 25 1.06 5.21 -12.23
N TYR A 26 1.38 3.94 -12.54
CA TYR A 26 1.58 3.47 -13.91
C TYR A 26 0.32 3.71 -14.73
N GLN A 27 -0.83 3.27 -14.21
CA GLN A 27 -2.13 3.43 -14.87
C GLN A 27 -2.51 4.89 -15.07
N GLN A 28 -2.21 5.77 -14.12
CA GLN A 28 -2.48 7.20 -14.27
C GLN A 28 -1.63 7.80 -15.40
N LEU A 29 -0.32 7.56 -15.41
CA LEU A 29 0.56 8.09 -16.44
C LEU A 29 0.33 7.47 -17.82
N GLU A 30 -0.19 6.24 -17.88
CA GLU A 30 -0.53 5.56 -19.14
C GLU A 30 -1.69 6.26 -19.88
N THR A 31 -2.47 7.11 -19.21
CA THR A 31 -3.50 7.92 -19.89
C THR A 31 -2.93 9.03 -20.77
N ASP A 32 -1.66 9.40 -20.60
CA ASP A 32 -0.97 10.42 -21.39
C ASP A 32 0.34 9.86 -22.00
N GLN A 33 0.18 8.95 -22.97
CA GLN A 33 1.30 8.28 -23.65
C GLN A 33 2.06 9.19 -24.61
N GLU A 34 1.49 10.34 -24.97
CA GLU A 34 2.14 11.35 -25.81
C GLU A 34 3.18 12.13 -25.02
N THR A 35 2.94 12.36 -23.72
CA THR A 35 3.90 13.01 -22.82
C THR A 35 4.85 12.00 -22.18
N PHE A 36 4.34 10.85 -21.71
CA PHE A 36 5.10 9.94 -20.86
C PHE A 36 5.42 8.59 -21.52
N ARG A 37 6.59 8.06 -21.18
CA ARG A 37 6.99 6.68 -21.44
C ARG A 37 7.26 5.98 -20.10
N ASN A 38 6.36 5.08 -19.72
CA ASN A 38 6.41 4.42 -18.42
C ASN A 38 7.23 3.12 -18.47
N VAL A 39 8.01 2.88 -17.42
CA VAL A 39 8.70 1.62 -17.17
C VAL A 39 8.32 1.16 -15.76
N SER A 40 7.71 -0.01 -15.64
CA SER A 40 7.43 -0.61 -14.33
C SER A 40 8.58 -1.52 -13.93
N TRP A 41 8.99 -1.43 -12.66
CA TRP A 41 10.03 -2.28 -12.11
C TRP A 41 9.71 -2.68 -10.67
N THR A 42 9.96 -3.95 -10.35
CA THR A 42 9.90 -4.49 -8.99
C THR A 42 11.31 -4.84 -8.56
N HIS A 43 11.74 -4.37 -7.39
CA HIS A 43 12.98 -4.83 -6.79
C HIS A 43 12.89 -6.35 -6.54
N PRO A 44 13.88 -7.16 -6.97
CA PRO A 44 13.78 -8.63 -6.91
C PRO A 44 14.02 -9.21 -5.52
N GLY A 45 14.66 -8.46 -4.61
CA GLY A 45 14.95 -8.93 -3.25
C GLY A 45 13.72 -8.98 -2.35
N GLU A 46 13.59 -10.10 -1.62
CA GLU A 46 12.50 -10.36 -0.67
C GLU A 46 12.87 -10.02 0.78
N ALA A 47 14.08 -9.51 1.03
CA ALA A 47 14.58 -9.25 2.38
C ALA A 47 13.70 -8.27 3.18
N LEU A 48 13.09 -7.27 2.53
CA LEU A 48 12.17 -6.35 3.19
C LEU A 48 10.84 -7.03 3.55
N GLU A 49 10.30 -7.88 2.66
CA GLU A 49 9.09 -8.67 2.95
C GLU A 49 9.33 -9.62 4.13
N THR A 50 10.46 -10.32 4.14
CA THR A 50 10.83 -11.21 5.25
C THR A 50 11.05 -10.45 6.56
N ALA A 51 11.71 -9.29 6.53
CA ALA A 51 11.92 -8.47 7.71
C ALA A 51 10.59 -7.92 8.26
N ASP A 52 9.72 -7.42 7.38
CA ASP A 52 8.40 -6.91 7.74
C ASP A 52 7.56 -8.00 8.43
N HIS A 53 7.51 -9.19 7.84
CA HIS A 53 6.83 -10.34 8.44
C HIS A 53 7.41 -10.76 9.79
N LEU A 54 8.74 -10.86 9.90
CA LEU A 54 9.40 -11.27 11.14
C LEU A 54 9.15 -10.26 12.27
N ILE A 55 9.34 -8.96 12.00
CA ILE A 55 9.18 -7.92 13.00
C ILE A 55 7.73 -7.84 13.49
N HIS A 56 6.76 -7.89 12.56
CA HIS A 56 5.34 -7.94 12.92
C HIS A 56 4.98 -9.20 13.72
N SER A 57 5.65 -10.33 13.50
CA SER A 57 5.39 -11.57 14.23
C SER A 57 5.92 -11.57 15.67
N ILE A 58 7.03 -10.86 15.94
CA ILE A 58 7.71 -10.88 17.24
C ILE A 58 7.09 -9.87 18.21
N SER A 59 6.92 -8.61 17.79
CA SER A 59 6.31 -7.59 18.64
C SER A 59 5.81 -6.38 17.83
N PRO A 60 4.51 -6.36 17.47
CA PRO A 60 3.89 -5.24 16.77
C PRO A 60 4.06 -3.90 17.50
N PHE A 61 4.02 -3.93 18.84
CA PHE A 61 4.15 -2.74 19.67
C PHE A 61 5.55 -2.12 19.59
N LEU A 62 6.61 -2.94 19.60
CA LEU A 62 7.98 -2.46 19.44
C LEU A 62 8.22 -1.93 18.01
N TYR A 63 7.56 -2.51 17.01
CA TYR A 63 7.62 -1.97 15.65
C TYR A 63 7.01 -0.58 15.55
N GLU A 64 5.80 -0.36 16.08
CA GLU A 64 5.18 0.97 16.07
C GLU A 64 6.02 1.99 16.85
N LEU A 65 6.52 1.60 18.02
CA LEU A 65 7.32 2.49 18.86
C LEU A 65 8.67 2.81 18.21
N THR A 66 9.33 1.83 17.60
CA THR A 66 10.56 2.10 16.85
C THR A 66 10.26 2.90 15.59
N TYR A 67 9.23 2.59 14.81
CA TYR A 67 8.92 3.31 13.58
C TYR A 67 8.60 4.78 13.83
N PHE A 68 7.70 5.12 14.78
CA PHE A 68 7.30 6.51 15.02
C PHE A 68 8.36 7.33 15.76
N PHE A 69 9.10 6.72 16.69
CA PHE A 69 10.10 7.42 17.50
C PHE A 69 11.54 7.25 17.00
N SER A 70 11.75 6.53 15.88
CA SER A 70 13.07 6.30 15.30
C SER A 70 13.78 7.62 15.02
N PRO A 71 14.99 7.84 15.54
CA PRO A 71 15.79 8.98 15.14
C PRO A 71 16.22 8.86 13.67
N ARG A 72 16.41 10.02 13.03
CA ARG A 72 16.69 10.15 11.60
C ARG A 72 17.93 9.39 11.12
N TYR A 73 18.95 9.22 11.97
CA TYR A 73 20.18 8.51 11.61
C TYR A 73 19.94 7.01 11.36
N LEU A 74 18.85 6.43 11.90
CA LEU A 74 18.50 5.03 11.61
C LEU A 74 18.20 4.83 10.13
N SER A 75 17.73 5.86 9.41
CA SER A 75 17.59 5.82 7.95
C SER A 75 18.92 5.58 7.22
N ASP A 76 19.99 6.24 7.69
CA ASP A 76 21.33 6.08 7.12
C ASP A 76 21.84 4.65 7.41
N ILE A 77 21.61 4.14 8.63
CA ILE A 77 21.94 2.76 9.01
C ILE A 77 21.14 1.76 8.20
N SER A 78 19.84 1.96 8.01
CA SER A 78 18.99 1.11 7.17
C SER A 78 19.52 1.07 5.74
N THR A 79 20.02 2.19 5.21
CA THR A 79 20.63 2.23 3.87
C THR A 79 21.88 1.36 3.80
N ILE A 80 22.74 1.42 4.81
CA ILE A 80 23.95 0.58 4.91
C ILE A 80 23.57 -0.90 5.06
N ALA A 81 22.63 -1.21 5.95
CA ALA A 81 22.16 -2.58 6.18
C ALA A 81 21.49 -3.20 4.96
N THR A 82 20.91 -2.39 4.08
CA THR A 82 20.24 -2.82 2.84
C THR A 82 21.09 -2.52 1.60
N PHE A 83 22.42 -2.45 1.72
CA PHE A 83 23.30 -2.10 0.60
C PHE A 83 23.17 -3.02 -0.63
N ASN A 84 22.71 -4.26 -0.44
CA ASN A 84 22.37 -5.18 -1.53
C ASN A 84 21.31 -4.60 -2.50
N PHE A 85 20.42 -3.71 -2.04
CA PHE A 85 19.43 -3.03 -2.89
C PHE A 85 20.08 -2.06 -3.89
N LEU A 86 21.23 -1.47 -3.54
CA LEU A 86 21.93 -0.51 -4.38
C LEU A 86 22.29 -1.12 -5.74
N ARG A 87 22.73 -2.37 -5.76
CA ARG A 87 23.16 -3.05 -6.99
C ARG A 87 22.06 -3.06 -8.05
N GLU A 88 20.84 -3.44 -7.65
CA GLU A 88 19.70 -3.54 -8.56
C GLU A 88 19.18 -2.15 -8.95
N CYS A 89 19.14 -1.20 -8.01
CA CYS A 89 18.79 0.20 -8.30
C CYS A 89 19.77 0.84 -9.28
N TYR A 90 21.08 0.60 -9.11
CA TYR A 90 22.12 1.07 -10.01
C TYR A 90 21.96 0.46 -11.41
N LYS A 91 21.75 -0.85 -11.49
CA LYS A 91 21.58 -1.57 -12.76
C LYS A 91 20.40 -1.02 -13.56
N VAL A 92 19.21 -0.91 -12.94
CA VAL A 92 18.01 -0.43 -13.63
C VAL A 92 18.12 1.06 -13.98
N LEU A 93 18.72 1.89 -13.12
CA LEU A 93 18.93 3.31 -13.41
C LEU A 93 19.89 3.50 -14.60
N LYS A 94 20.94 2.67 -14.69
CA LYS A 94 21.93 2.70 -15.79
C LYS A 94 21.34 2.20 -17.11
N SER A 95 20.53 1.13 -17.09
CA SER A 95 19.94 0.57 -18.30
C SER A 95 18.80 1.42 -18.83
N GLU A 96 17.89 1.84 -17.94
CA GLU A 96 16.68 2.55 -18.34
C GLU A 96 16.95 4.03 -18.63
N LYS A 97 17.92 4.66 -17.95
CA LYS A 97 18.21 6.10 -18.06
C LYS A 97 16.93 6.96 -18.01
N PRO A 98 16.07 6.79 -16.99
CA PRO A 98 14.83 7.54 -16.87
C PRO A 98 15.10 9.02 -16.61
N ASP A 99 14.14 9.88 -16.97
CA ASP A 99 14.14 11.29 -16.61
C ASP A 99 13.57 11.48 -15.18
N ILE A 100 12.65 10.61 -14.75
CA ILE A 100 12.03 10.61 -13.41
C ILE A 100 11.99 9.18 -12.86
N VAL A 101 12.28 9.01 -11.56
CA VAL A 101 12.04 7.78 -10.80
C VAL A 101 10.97 8.06 -9.75
N LEU A 102 9.85 7.37 -9.84
CA LEU A 102 8.80 7.34 -8.82
C LEU A 102 8.98 6.07 -7.99
N SER A 103 9.58 6.21 -6.81
CA SER A 103 9.87 5.09 -5.91
C SER A 103 8.82 5.03 -4.80
N THR A 104 8.12 3.91 -4.67
CA THR A 104 7.01 3.80 -3.73
C THR A 104 7.42 3.43 -2.32
N HIS A 105 8.70 3.18 -2.04
CA HIS A 105 9.20 2.82 -0.71
C HIS A 105 10.44 3.64 -0.36
N PHE A 106 10.55 4.13 0.87
CA PHE A 106 11.64 5.03 1.26
C PHE A 106 13.02 4.42 1.04
N VAL A 107 13.27 3.17 1.47
CA VAL A 107 14.56 2.46 1.24
C VAL A 107 14.97 2.44 -0.23
N LEU A 108 14.04 2.18 -1.17
CA LEU A 108 14.34 2.25 -2.60
C LEU A 108 14.74 3.66 -3.01
N SER A 109 14.04 4.67 -2.51
CA SER A 109 14.33 6.08 -2.79
C SER A 109 15.74 6.47 -2.31
N LEU A 110 16.21 5.92 -1.17
CA LEU A 110 17.57 6.13 -0.66
C LEU A 110 18.61 5.55 -1.64
N HIS A 111 18.40 4.31 -2.09
CA HIS A 111 19.32 3.62 -3.00
C HIS A 111 19.32 4.20 -4.41
N PHE A 112 18.18 4.63 -4.94
CA PHE A 112 18.13 5.37 -6.20
C PHE A 112 18.84 6.72 -6.11
N SER A 113 18.72 7.41 -4.97
CA SER A 113 19.41 8.69 -4.74
C SER A 113 20.93 8.50 -4.68
N LEU A 114 21.42 7.41 -4.09
CA LEU A 114 22.83 7.04 -4.12
C LEU A 114 23.28 6.65 -5.54
N ALA A 115 22.52 5.77 -6.21
CA ALA A 115 22.81 5.32 -7.58
C ALA A 115 22.86 6.49 -8.58
N LYS A 116 21.94 7.46 -8.46
CA LYS A 116 21.93 8.70 -9.24
C LYS A 116 23.27 9.42 -9.17
N ARG A 117 23.81 9.58 -7.96
CA ARG A 117 25.09 10.27 -7.72
C ARG A 117 26.27 9.48 -8.31
N LEU A 118 26.31 8.17 -8.08
CA LEU A 118 27.36 7.29 -8.63
C LEU A 118 27.37 7.29 -10.16
N LEU A 119 26.19 7.32 -10.79
CA LEU A 119 26.05 7.37 -12.25
C LEU A 119 26.13 8.78 -12.84
N ARG A 120 26.20 9.83 -12.01
CA ARG A 120 26.00 11.23 -12.42
C ARG A 120 24.73 11.41 -13.26
N SER A 121 23.68 10.67 -12.92
CA SER A 121 22.39 10.73 -13.61
C SER A 121 21.66 12.05 -13.32
N LYS A 122 20.94 12.56 -14.32
CA LYS A 122 20.09 13.75 -14.18
C LYS A 122 18.66 13.41 -13.74
N ALA A 123 18.34 12.13 -13.54
CA ALA A 123 17.01 11.68 -13.15
C ALA A 123 16.52 12.39 -11.87
N VAL A 124 15.25 12.79 -11.83
CA VAL A 124 14.61 13.28 -10.61
C VAL A 124 14.09 12.08 -9.81
N ILE A 125 14.53 11.92 -8.57
CA ILE A 125 14.11 10.85 -7.66
C ILE A 125 13.01 11.38 -6.75
N VAL A 126 11.84 10.76 -6.82
CA VAL A 126 10.67 11.10 -6.01
C VAL A 126 10.37 9.95 -5.06
N ASN A 127 10.37 10.23 -3.76
CA ASN A 127 9.89 9.29 -2.77
C ASN A 127 8.37 9.42 -2.64
N CYS A 128 7.64 8.42 -3.12
CA CYS A 128 6.18 8.36 -3.08
C CYS A 128 5.76 7.65 -1.78
N ILE A 129 5.29 8.42 -0.81
CA ILE A 129 4.95 7.92 0.53
C ILE A 129 3.48 7.48 0.51
N PRO A 130 3.18 6.18 0.65
CA PRO A 130 1.80 5.70 0.63
C PRO A 130 1.05 5.89 1.96
N ASP A 131 1.77 6.28 3.01
CA ASP A 131 1.26 6.38 4.37
C ASP A 131 0.43 7.66 4.56
N TYR A 132 -0.60 7.57 5.40
CA TYR A 132 -1.40 8.70 5.85
C TYR A 132 -0.94 9.16 7.25
N GLY A 133 -1.09 10.45 7.54
CA GLY A 133 -0.61 11.08 8.76
C GLY A 133 0.85 11.53 8.69
N PRO A 134 1.44 11.95 9.82
CA PRO A 134 2.81 12.41 9.88
C PRO A 134 3.77 11.24 9.61
N PRO A 135 4.65 11.34 8.60
CA PRO A 135 5.49 10.22 8.22
C PRO A 135 6.64 10.05 9.22
N SER A 136 7.21 8.85 9.35
CA SER A 136 8.31 8.60 10.29
C SER A 136 9.61 9.33 9.93
N LYS A 137 10.40 9.78 10.92
CA LYS A 137 11.74 10.36 10.71
C LYS A 137 12.68 9.42 9.94
N ILE A 138 12.45 8.10 9.97
CA ILE A 138 13.29 7.12 9.26
C ILE A 138 13.15 7.20 7.73
N MET A 139 12.04 7.74 7.23
CA MET A 139 11.79 7.79 5.77
C MET A 139 12.56 8.91 5.08
N HIS A 140 13.26 9.77 5.83
CA HIS A 140 14.04 10.88 5.29
C HIS A 140 15.44 10.95 5.93
N PRO A 141 16.50 10.56 5.21
CA PRO A 141 17.82 10.30 5.78
C PRO A 141 18.51 11.58 6.23
N ARG A 142 19.40 11.49 7.23
CA ARG A 142 20.15 12.67 7.70
C ARG A 142 21.14 13.09 6.64
N LEU A 143 21.80 12.14 5.99
CA LEU A 143 22.83 12.43 5.01
C LEU A 143 22.21 12.89 3.68
N PRO A 144 22.59 14.08 3.14
CA PRO A 144 22.02 14.60 1.91
C PRO A 144 22.16 13.64 0.71
N PHE A 145 23.21 12.83 0.70
CA PHE A 145 23.50 11.91 -0.40
C PHE A 145 22.56 10.69 -0.48
N PHE A 146 21.68 10.51 0.49
CA PHE A 146 20.60 9.52 0.46
C PHE A 146 19.23 10.15 0.24
N ARG A 147 19.10 11.48 0.32
CA ARG A 147 17.80 12.15 0.18
C ARG A 147 17.34 12.10 -1.27
N SER A 148 16.05 11.82 -1.46
CA SER A 148 15.34 12.02 -2.72
C SER A 148 15.26 13.51 -3.06
N ASP A 149 15.08 13.83 -4.34
CA ASP A 149 14.98 15.22 -4.80
C ASP A 149 13.63 15.83 -4.44
N ARG A 150 12.56 15.02 -4.44
CA ARG A 150 11.20 15.42 -4.10
C ARG A 150 10.53 14.36 -3.24
N LEU A 151 9.44 14.76 -2.59
CA LEU A 151 8.49 13.88 -1.93
C LEU A 151 7.15 13.95 -2.65
N MET A 152 6.40 12.86 -2.62
CA MET A 152 5.01 12.85 -3.06
C MET A 152 4.16 12.18 -1.98
N VAL A 153 3.07 12.85 -1.59
CA VAL A 153 2.17 12.46 -0.49
C VAL A 153 0.71 12.60 -0.93
N PHE A 154 -0.21 11.95 -0.22
CA PHE A 154 -1.63 11.95 -0.60
C PHE A 154 -2.49 13.00 0.09
N GLU A 155 -2.08 13.50 1.25
CA GLU A 155 -2.89 14.43 2.02
C GLU A 155 -2.10 15.61 2.58
N GLU A 156 -2.82 16.71 2.82
CA GLU A 156 -2.25 17.97 3.28
C GLU A 156 -1.62 17.84 4.68
N TRP A 157 -2.18 16.97 5.53
CA TRP A 157 -1.61 16.71 6.85
C TRP A 157 -0.22 16.06 6.76
N THR A 158 -0.06 15.02 5.93
CA THR A 158 1.23 14.39 5.64
C THR A 158 2.20 15.37 4.99
N ARG A 159 1.74 16.25 4.08
CA ARG A 159 2.59 17.29 3.47
C ARG A 159 3.16 18.23 4.52
N LYS A 160 2.31 18.82 5.37
CA LYS A 160 2.75 19.72 6.45
C LYS A 160 3.65 19.01 7.45
N GLY A 161 3.29 17.80 7.84
CA GLY A 161 4.10 16.96 8.74
C GLY A 161 5.48 16.66 8.14
N SER A 162 5.54 16.32 6.85
CA SER A 162 6.81 16.13 6.12
C SER A 162 7.65 17.39 6.11
N ALA A 163 7.07 18.54 5.76
CA ALA A 163 7.79 19.82 5.71
C ALA A 163 8.44 20.16 7.06
N GLN A 164 7.65 20.06 8.14
CA GLN A 164 8.11 20.35 9.50
C GLN A 164 9.15 19.33 10.00
N GLN A 165 8.86 18.04 9.84
CA GLN A 165 9.67 16.97 10.43
C GLN A 165 10.96 16.71 9.67
N TYR A 166 10.93 16.84 8.35
CA TYR A 166 12.07 16.60 7.48
C TYR A 166 12.88 17.86 7.17
N LYS A 167 12.29 19.04 7.42
CA LYS A 167 12.81 20.34 7.02
C LYS A 167 13.01 20.42 5.50
N VAL A 168 12.01 19.93 4.76
CA VAL A 168 11.94 19.96 3.30
C VAL A 168 11.01 21.11 2.91
N PRO A 169 11.40 21.99 1.96
CA PRO A 169 10.51 23.05 1.47
C PRO A 169 9.20 22.48 0.93
N GLU A 170 8.08 23.15 1.16
CA GLU A 170 6.78 22.62 0.74
C GLU A 170 6.65 22.49 -0.79
N GLU A 171 7.33 23.35 -1.54
CA GLU A 171 7.42 23.29 -3.00
C GLU A 171 8.14 22.02 -3.51
N ASP A 172 8.91 21.34 -2.66
CA ASP A 172 9.55 20.05 -2.94
C ASP A 172 8.67 18.84 -2.57
N ILE A 173 7.45 19.09 -2.09
CA ILE A 173 6.50 18.07 -1.64
C ILE A 173 5.24 18.15 -2.52
N LEU A 174 5.12 17.20 -3.43
CA LEU A 174 3.98 17.08 -4.34
C LEU A 174 2.78 16.48 -3.60
N LEU A 175 1.65 17.19 -3.62
CA LEU A 175 0.37 16.67 -3.15
C LEU A 175 -0.35 15.97 -4.31
N ALA A 176 -0.38 14.64 -4.29
CA ALA A 176 -1.01 13.84 -5.34
C ALA A 176 -2.52 13.65 -5.12
N GLY A 177 -3.00 13.73 -3.88
CA GLY A 177 -4.36 13.33 -3.55
C GLY A 177 -4.57 11.81 -3.61
N PHE A 178 -5.77 11.36 -3.29
CA PHE A 178 -6.15 9.95 -3.43
C PHE A 178 -7.12 9.79 -4.60
N ASN A 179 -6.83 8.85 -5.50
CA ASN A 179 -7.77 8.43 -6.53
C ASN A 179 -7.93 6.90 -6.45
N PRO A 180 -9.14 6.36 -6.25
CA PRO A 180 -9.34 4.91 -6.21
C PRO A 180 -8.94 4.26 -7.54
N LYS A 181 -8.51 2.99 -7.51
CA LYS A 181 -8.24 2.23 -8.74
C LYS A 181 -9.48 2.24 -9.64
N LYS A 182 -9.26 2.27 -10.96
CA LYS A 182 -10.31 2.33 -12.00
C LYS A 182 -11.45 1.33 -11.76
N VAL A 183 -11.13 0.11 -11.35
CA VAL A 183 -12.13 -0.93 -11.04
C VAL A 183 -13.10 -0.52 -9.93
N PHE A 184 -12.64 0.16 -8.88
CA PHE A 184 -13.51 0.66 -7.80
C PHE A 184 -14.39 1.80 -8.30
N ALA A 185 -13.82 2.76 -9.04
CA ALA A 185 -14.58 3.86 -9.62
C ALA A 185 -15.67 3.36 -10.60
N GLN A 186 -15.33 2.40 -11.46
CA GLN A 186 -16.26 1.76 -12.38
C GLN A 186 -17.34 0.95 -11.67
N THR A 187 -16.98 0.23 -10.60
CA THR A 187 -17.93 -0.54 -9.79
C THR A 187 -18.94 0.37 -9.11
N ALA A 188 -18.48 1.49 -8.55
CA ALA A 188 -19.37 2.50 -7.97
C ALA A 188 -20.31 3.12 -9.00
N ALA A 189 -19.86 3.34 -10.24
CA ALA A 189 -20.71 3.82 -11.32
C ALA A 189 -21.69 2.75 -11.84
N LYS A 190 -21.30 1.47 -11.83
CA LYS A 190 -22.11 0.34 -12.31
C LYS A 190 -23.30 0.06 -11.41
N TYR A 191 -23.12 0.08 -10.09
CA TYR A 191 -24.19 -0.24 -9.13
C TYR A 191 -24.67 1.04 -8.43
N LYS A 192 -25.83 1.54 -8.89
CA LYS A 192 -26.41 2.79 -8.39
C LYS A 192 -26.92 2.68 -6.95
N THR A 193 -27.29 1.47 -6.52
CA THR A 193 -27.76 1.20 -5.16
C THR A 193 -26.95 0.09 -4.49
N LYS A 194 -26.89 0.14 -3.15
CA LYS A 194 -26.28 -0.93 -2.34
C LYS A 194 -27.02 -2.26 -2.50
N ARG A 195 -28.34 -2.21 -2.74
CA ARG A 195 -29.18 -3.39 -2.98
C ARG A 195 -28.75 -4.12 -4.25
N ASP A 196 -28.60 -3.39 -5.36
CA ASP A 196 -28.18 -3.96 -6.65
C ASP A 196 -26.79 -4.60 -6.56
N ALA A 197 -25.85 -3.94 -5.85
CA ALA A 197 -24.51 -4.47 -5.63
C ALA A 197 -24.54 -5.82 -4.88
N ARG A 198 -25.41 -5.96 -3.86
CA ARG A 198 -25.56 -7.22 -3.11
C ARG A 198 -26.22 -8.32 -3.94
N LEU A 199 -27.28 -8.00 -4.66
CA LEU A 199 -27.93 -8.96 -5.57
C LEU A 199 -26.95 -9.50 -6.60
N GLN A 200 -26.10 -8.63 -7.15
CA GLN A 200 -25.06 -9.08 -8.07
C GLN A 200 -23.96 -9.89 -7.37
N LEU A 201 -23.59 -9.55 -6.14
CA LEU A 201 -22.63 -10.34 -5.37
C LEU A 201 -23.16 -11.75 -5.12
N MET A 202 -24.42 -11.89 -4.72
CA MET A 202 -25.10 -13.18 -4.53
C MET A 202 -25.13 -13.99 -5.83
N LYS A 203 -25.37 -13.34 -6.98
CA LYS A 203 -25.38 -13.99 -8.29
C LYS A 203 -24.00 -14.48 -8.74
N VAL A 204 -22.94 -13.69 -8.46
CA VAL A 204 -21.56 -14.04 -8.86
C VAL A 204 -20.96 -15.07 -7.92
N LEU A 205 -21.25 -14.96 -6.62
CA LEU A 205 -20.79 -15.85 -5.58
C LEU A 205 -21.97 -16.72 -5.13
N ASP A 206 -22.45 -17.59 -6.02
CA ASP A 206 -23.60 -18.47 -5.77
C ASP A 206 -23.20 -19.70 -4.92
N TYR A 207 -22.61 -19.44 -3.76
CA TYR A 207 -22.26 -20.44 -2.77
C TYR A 207 -22.26 -19.86 -1.35
N MET A 208 -22.36 -20.74 -0.35
CA MET A 208 -22.32 -20.35 1.06
C MET A 208 -20.98 -19.67 1.44
N PRO A 209 -20.99 -18.54 2.17
CA PRO A 209 -22.12 -17.93 2.87
C PRO A 209 -22.88 -16.85 2.07
N TYR A 210 -22.49 -16.55 0.83
CA TYR A 210 -23.03 -15.42 0.08
C TYR A 210 -24.49 -15.60 -0.34
N THR A 211 -24.94 -16.84 -0.52
CA THR A 211 -26.34 -17.18 -0.80
C THR A 211 -27.30 -16.82 0.35
N GLN A 212 -26.81 -16.61 1.56
CA GLN A 212 -27.59 -16.17 2.72
C GLN A 212 -27.65 -14.66 2.91
N MET A 213 -27.00 -13.90 2.01
CA MET A 213 -27.00 -12.45 2.10
C MET A 213 -28.40 -11.88 1.90
N ASP A 214 -28.80 -10.94 2.75
CA ASP A 214 -30.02 -10.17 2.57
C ASP A 214 -29.68 -8.85 1.84
N PRO A 215 -30.29 -8.58 0.67
CA PRO A 215 -30.00 -7.37 -0.09
C PRO A 215 -30.47 -6.09 0.62
N ASP A 216 -31.39 -6.19 1.59
CA ASP A 216 -32.02 -5.08 2.30
C ASP A 216 -31.41 -4.79 3.68
N LYS A 217 -30.71 -5.76 4.28
CA LYS A 217 -30.01 -5.52 5.55
C LYS A 217 -28.87 -4.52 5.42
N THR A 218 -28.60 -3.81 6.52
CA THR A 218 -27.40 -2.98 6.61
C THR A 218 -26.18 -3.88 6.65
N THR A 219 -25.22 -3.66 5.75
CA THR A 219 -24.00 -4.48 5.68
C THR A 219 -22.84 -3.74 6.31
N VAL A 220 -22.22 -4.36 7.31
CA VAL A 220 -20.97 -3.89 7.91
C VAL A 220 -19.82 -4.62 7.24
N LEU A 221 -18.96 -3.86 6.58
CA LEU A 221 -17.73 -4.39 6.00
C LEU A 221 -16.65 -4.45 7.08
N VAL A 222 -16.08 -5.64 7.29
CA VAL A 222 -14.98 -5.87 8.24
C VAL A 222 -13.74 -6.27 7.46
N SER A 223 -12.69 -5.43 7.51
CA SER A 223 -11.42 -5.68 6.81
C SER A 223 -10.27 -5.08 7.61
N ALA A 224 -9.08 -5.68 7.48
CA ALA A 224 -7.83 -5.17 8.04
C ALA A 224 -6.65 -5.31 7.04
N GLY A 225 -6.95 -5.21 5.74
CA GLY A 225 -5.96 -5.49 4.70
C GLY A 225 -5.63 -6.97 4.53
N ALA A 226 -4.66 -7.28 3.68
CA ALA A 226 -4.39 -8.65 3.22
C ALA A 226 -3.67 -9.53 4.26
N VAL A 227 -2.88 -8.94 5.16
CA VAL A 227 -1.97 -9.66 6.08
C VAL A 227 -2.50 -9.69 7.52
N ASP A 228 -3.32 -8.72 7.89
CA ASP A 228 -3.74 -8.48 9.29
C ASP A 228 -5.20 -8.85 9.57
N SER A 229 -5.87 -9.56 8.65
CA SER A 229 -7.29 -9.92 8.77
C SER A 229 -7.64 -10.61 10.09
N ARG A 230 -6.74 -11.42 10.67
CA ARG A 230 -6.91 -12.06 12.00
C ARG A 230 -7.17 -11.08 13.14
N LYS A 231 -6.64 -9.86 13.07
CA LYS A 231 -6.82 -8.84 14.12
C LYS A 231 -8.31 -8.45 14.28
N THR A 232 -9.12 -8.63 13.24
CA THR A 232 -10.56 -8.37 13.28
C THR A 232 -11.33 -9.34 14.19
N PHE A 233 -10.74 -10.49 14.57
CA PHE A 233 -11.44 -11.50 15.39
C PHE A 233 -11.91 -10.99 16.75
N LYS A 234 -11.15 -10.10 17.39
CA LYS A 234 -11.55 -9.49 18.67
C LYS A 234 -12.81 -8.64 18.48
N LEU A 235 -12.87 -7.86 17.41
CA LEU A 235 -14.04 -7.06 17.03
C LEU A 235 -15.24 -7.97 16.75
N LEU A 236 -15.06 -9.04 15.97
CA LEU A 236 -16.15 -10.00 15.66
C LEU A 236 -16.72 -10.66 16.93
N LYS A 237 -15.87 -10.98 17.92
CA LYS A 237 -16.33 -11.49 19.23
C LYS A 237 -17.15 -10.47 20.02
N ILE A 238 -16.78 -9.20 19.97
CA ILE A 238 -17.55 -8.13 20.63
C ILE A 238 -18.90 -8.00 19.94
N LEU A 239 -18.92 -7.90 18.61
CA LEU A 239 -20.17 -7.84 17.83
C LEU A 239 -21.10 -9.01 18.11
N ALA A 240 -20.56 -10.24 18.18
CA ALA A 240 -21.34 -11.43 18.51
C ALA A 240 -21.89 -11.43 19.95
N ARG A 241 -21.21 -10.76 20.90
CA ARG A 241 -21.73 -10.57 22.27
C ARG A 241 -22.86 -9.55 22.28
N GLU A 242 -22.69 -8.43 21.59
CA GLU A 242 -23.74 -7.41 21.47
C GLU A 242 -25.00 -7.99 20.83
N GLN A 243 -24.87 -8.81 19.78
CA GLN A 243 -26.02 -9.49 19.15
C GLN A 243 -26.71 -10.52 20.07
N LYS A 244 -26.00 -11.09 21.04
CA LYS A 244 -26.63 -11.96 22.06
C LYS A 244 -27.42 -11.16 23.08
N ASN A 245 -26.93 -9.97 23.43
CA ASN A 245 -27.59 -9.07 24.37
C ASN A 245 -28.80 -8.36 23.73
N ASP A 246 -28.71 -8.06 22.43
CA ASP A 246 -29.78 -7.48 21.63
C ASP A 246 -29.95 -8.24 20.30
N PRO A 247 -30.85 -9.25 20.28
CA PRO A 247 -31.13 -10.04 19.08
C PRO A 247 -31.64 -9.22 17.89
N SER A 248 -32.23 -8.04 18.11
CA SER A 248 -32.72 -7.19 17.01
C SER A 248 -31.60 -6.74 16.07
N LEU A 249 -30.34 -6.74 16.55
CA LEU A 249 -29.17 -6.44 15.74
C LEU A 249 -28.92 -7.50 14.64
N ILE A 250 -29.38 -8.74 14.82
CA ILE A 250 -29.28 -9.81 13.81
C ILE A 250 -30.22 -9.54 12.64
N ASP A 251 -31.39 -8.97 12.92
CA ASP A 251 -32.38 -8.63 11.89
C ASP A 251 -31.98 -7.36 11.14
N ARG A 252 -31.27 -6.44 11.79
CA ARG A 252 -30.87 -5.15 11.21
C ARG A 252 -29.56 -5.21 10.42
N TYR A 253 -28.59 -6.01 10.88
CA TYR A 253 -27.23 -5.99 10.35
C TYR A 253 -26.78 -7.35 9.82
N GLN A 254 -25.98 -7.31 8.77
CA GLN A 254 -25.19 -8.44 8.27
C GLN A 254 -23.74 -8.02 8.10
N PHE A 255 -22.82 -8.98 8.13
CA PHE A 255 -21.38 -8.72 8.13
C PHE A 255 -20.72 -9.35 6.92
N LEU A 256 -19.93 -8.56 6.19
CA LEU A 256 -19.05 -9.06 5.13
C LEU A 256 -17.61 -8.97 5.65
N VAL A 257 -16.99 -10.11 5.92
CA VAL A 257 -15.63 -10.18 6.48
C VAL A 257 -14.64 -10.52 5.39
N ILE A 258 -13.70 -9.62 5.11
CA ILE A 258 -12.62 -9.85 4.14
C ILE A 258 -11.43 -10.49 4.87
N THR A 259 -11.20 -11.76 4.61
CA THR A 259 -10.11 -12.55 5.22
C THR A 259 -8.77 -12.46 4.47
N GLY A 260 -8.76 -11.88 3.28
CA GLY A 260 -7.57 -11.78 2.44
C GLY A 260 -7.10 -13.16 1.99
N ARG A 261 -5.80 -13.44 2.11
CA ARG A 261 -5.20 -14.75 1.75
C ARG A 261 -5.20 -15.75 2.92
N ASP A 262 -5.82 -15.41 4.04
CA ASP A 262 -5.74 -16.19 5.26
C ASP A 262 -6.84 -17.25 5.37
N MET A 263 -6.62 -18.38 4.70
CA MET A 263 -7.59 -19.48 4.66
C MET A 263 -7.86 -20.08 6.04
N LYS A 264 -6.86 -20.18 6.92
CA LYS A 264 -7.06 -20.67 8.29
C LYS A 264 -7.99 -19.74 9.09
N TYR A 265 -7.85 -18.43 8.89
CA TYR A 265 -8.74 -17.48 9.53
C TYR A 265 -10.17 -17.56 8.96
N PHE A 266 -10.31 -17.71 7.65
CA PHE A 266 -11.60 -17.97 6.99
C PHE A 266 -12.29 -19.21 7.56
N GLU A 267 -11.61 -20.36 7.62
CA GLU A 267 -12.16 -21.61 8.17
C GLU A 267 -12.61 -21.43 9.63
N ARG A 268 -11.79 -20.73 10.43
CA ARG A 268 -12.09 -20.44 11.84
C ARG A 268 -13.38 -19.63 12.02
N ILE A 269 -13.63 -18.61 11.19
CA ILE A 269 -14.80 -17.74 11.35
C ILE A 269 -16.04 -18.24 10.62
N SER A 270 -15.87 -19.00 9.54
CA SER A 270 -16.98 -19.59 8.78
C SER A 270 -17.54 -20.85 9.43
N GLY A 271 -16.79 -21.49 10.34
CA GLY A 271 -17.15 -22.80 10.89
C GLY A 271 -17.03 -23.94 9.89
N ASN A 272 -16.61 -23.65 8.65
CA ASN A 272 -16.41 -24.62 7.59
C ASN A 272 -14.97 -25.14 7.65
N SER A 273 -14.73 -26.19 8.43
CA SER A 273 -13.42 -26.85 8.50
C SER A 273 -13.10 -27.74 7.29
N LYS A 274 -13.98 -27.83 6.27
CA LYS A 274 -13.74 -28.59 5.03
C LYS A 274 -14.47 -28.00 3.82
N LYS A 275 -13.74 -27.89 2.70
CA LYS A 275 -14.17 -27.61 1.31
C LYS A 275 -14.52 -26.15 0.97
N VAL A 276 -13.51 -25.33 0.70
CA VAL A 276 -13.64 -24.22 -0.25
C VAL A 276 -13.03 -24.68 -1.58
N PRO A 277 -13.77 -24.68 -2.70
CA PRO A 277 -13.17 -24.93 -4.01
C PRO A 277 -12.15 -23.82 -4.29
N VAL A 278 -10.94 -24.21 -4.69
CA VAL A 278 -9.98 -23.27 -5.24
C VAL A 278 -10.56 -22.80 -6.57
N LEU A 279 -10.90 -21.52 -6.67
CA LEU A 279 -11.19 -20.88 -7.94
C LEU A 279 -9.84 -20.60 -8.63
N GLU A 280 -9.61 -21.27 -9.77
CA GLU A 280 -8.50 -21.00 -10.69
C GLU A 280 -8.66 -19.65 -11.41
#